data_AF-A0A258JE23-F1
#
_entry.id   AF-A0A258JE23-F1
#
_cell.length_a   1.000
_cell.length_b   1.000
_cell.length_c   1.000
_cell.angle_alpha   90.00
_cell.angle_beta   90.00
_cell.angle_gamma   90.00
#
_symmetry.space_group_name_H-M   'P 1'
#
loop_
_entity.id
_entity.type
_entity.pdbx_description
1 polymer ?
#
loop_
_entity_poly.entity_id
_entity_poly.type
_entity_poly.pdbx_seq_one_letter_code
_entity_poly.pdbx_strand_id
1 'polypeptide(L)'
;MKFSLIICTYMRPEPLLQLLQSVQKQSLYPNEILIIDGSLNQETATLLNQNSFLNLKYFAVTAENRGLTKQRNFGIAKVDESSE
;
A
#
# COMPACT_ATOMS: atom_id res chain seq x y z
N MET A 1 -4.08 -20.04 -0.21
CA MET A 1 -4.62 -18.89 -0.96
C MET A 1 -3.49 -17.90 -1.13
N LYS A 2 -3.22 -17.46 -2.37
CA LYS A 2 -2.32 -16.33 -2.61
C LYS A 2 -3.18 -15.09 -2.79
N PHE A 3 -2.87 -14.01 -2.09
CA PHE A 3 -3.67 -12.79 -2.18
C PHE A 3 -2.80 -11.54 -2.06
N SER A 4 -3.34 -10.45 -2.59
CA SER A 4 -2.72 -9.13 -2.62
C SER A 4 -3.47 -8.16 -1.71
N LEU A 5 -2.72 -7.37 -0.93
CA LEU A 5 -3.29 -6.32 -0.08
C LEU A 5 -3.02 -4.94 -0.69
N ILE A 6 -4.05 -4.32 -1.25
CA ILE A 6 -3.98 -2.94 -1.74
C ILE A 6 -4.36 -1.97 -0.61
N ILE A 7 -3.47 -1.04 -0.28
CA ILE A 7 -3.71 0.00 0.71
C ILE A 7 -3.65 1.36 0.04
N CYS A 8 -4.79 2.05 -0.03
CA CYS A 8 -4.87 3.42 -0.49
C CYS A 8 -4.63 4.38 0.69
N THR A 9 -3.72 5.34 0.55
CA THR A 9 -3.46 6.33 1.61
C THR A 9 -3.35 7.75 1.05
N TYR A 10 -3.52 8.73 1.94
CA TYR A 10 -3.39 10.17 1.67
C TYR A 10 -3.08 10.89 2.98
N MET A 11 -1.86 11.40 3.12
CA MET A 11 -1.33 12.15 4.26
C MET A 11 -1.59 11.47 5.61
N ARG A 12 -1.41 10.14 5.65
CA ARG A 12 -1.63 9.29 6.85
C ARG A 12 -0.48 8.29 7.06
N PRO A 13 0.76 8.77 7.28
CA PRO A 13 1.90 7.89 7.51
C PRO A 13 1.72 7.02 8.77
N GLU A 14 1.33 7.60 9.90
CA GLU A 14 1.22 6.84 11.16
C GLU A 14 0.10 5.78 11.17
N PRO A 15 -1.14 6.07 10.70
CA PRO A 15 -2.15 5.03 10.56
C PRO A 15 -1.73 3.91 9.59
N LEU A 16 -0.98 4.25 8.52
CA LEU A 16 -0.43 3.24 7.62
C LEU A 16 0.57 2.35 8.34
N LEU A 17 1.47 2.91 9.15
CA LEU A 17 2.44 2.15 9.93
C LEU A 17 1.74 1.17 10.87
N GLN A 18 0.74 1.64 11.61
CA GLN A 18 -0.04 0.80 12.54
C GLN A 18 -0.75 -0.35 11.81
N LEU A 19 -1.31 -0.08 10.63
CA LEU A 19 -1.90 -1.11 9.78
C LEU A 19 -0.85 -2.14 9.34
N LEU A 20 0.30 -1.71 8.82
CA LEU A 20 1.35 -2.63 8.37
C LEU A 20 1.91 -3.49 9.51
N GLN A 21 2.07 -2.90 10.70
CA GLN A 21 2.45 -3.63 11.91
C GLN A 21 1.39 -4.65 12.35
N SER A 22 0.10 -4.39 12.14
CA SER A 22 -0.96 -5.36 12.43
C SER A 22 -1.03 -6.47 11.38
N VAL A 23 -0.80 -6.14 10.11
CA VAL A 23 -0.68 -7.10 8.99
C VAL A 23 0.48 -8.06 9.22
N GLN A 24 1.63 -7.58 9.70
CA GLN A 24 2.79 -8.42 10.03
C GLN A 24 2.52 -9.46 11.13
N LYS A 25 1.49 -9.25 11.96
CA LYS A 25 1.08 -10.18 13.03
C LYS A 25 0.01 -11.17 12.59
N GLN A 26 -0.52 -11.07 11.37
CA GLN A 26 -1.53 -12.00 10.89
C GLN A 26 -0.94 -13.40 10.70
N SER A 27 -1.72 -14.44 11.00
CA SER A 27 -1.33 -15.83 10.76
C SER A 27 -1.14 -16.14 9.27
N LEU A 28 -1.86 -15.42 8.41
CA LEU A 28 -1.72 -15.45 6.97
C LEU A 28 -1.28 -14.06 6.46
N TYR A 29 -0.02 -13.94 6.07
CA TYR A 29 0.57 -12.69 5.57
C TYR A 29 0.36 -12.54 4.05
N PRO A 30 0.10 -11.33 3.52
CA PRO A 30 -0.09 -11.12 2.10
C PRO A 30 1.14 -11.51 1.26
N ASN A 31 0.89 -12.08 0.08
CA ASN A 31 1.95 -12.39 -0.87
C ASN A 31 2.46 -11.14 -1.59
N GLU A 32 1.64 -10.09 -1.61
CA GLU A 32 1.96 -8.79 -2.17
C GLU A 32 1.22 -7.70 -1.37
N ILE A 33 1.90 -6.60 -1.08
CA ILE A 33 1.29 -5.41 -0.48
C ILE A 33 1.56 -4.24 -1.42
N LEU A 34 0.51 -3.57 -1.89
CA LEU A 34 0.62 -2.39 -2.74
C LEU A 34 0.16 -1.17 -1.97
N ILE A 35 1.09 -0.25 -1.67
CA ILE A 35 0.76 1.05 -1.10
C ILE A 35 0.52 2.03 -2.24
N ILE A 36 -0.72 2.46 -2.43
CA ILE A 36 -1.10 3.46 -3.42
C ILE A 36 -1.32 4.79 -2.71
N ASP A 37 -0.30 5.64 -2.78
CA ASP A 37 -0.19 6.87 -2.01
C ASP A 37 -0.52 8.10 -2.87
N GLY A 38 -1.63 8.75 -2.55
CA GLY A 38 -2.06 10.00 -3.20
C GLY A 38 -1.53 11.26 -2.52
N SER A 39 -0.68 11.14 -1.49
CA SER A 39 -0.21 12.26 -0.67
C SER A 39 0.49 13.36 -1.47
N LEU A 40 0.49 14.57 -0.91
CA LEU A 40 1.20 15.72 -1.46
C LEU A 40 2.61 15.89 -0.89
N ASN A 41 2.92 15.20 0.22
CA ASN A 41 4.19 15.23 0.91
C ASN A 41 4.90 13.86 0.78
N GLN A 42 6.12 13.77 1.34
CA GLN A 42 6.95 12.57 1.26
C GLN A 42 6.96 11.74 2.54
N GLU A 43 6.14 12.10 3.54
CA GLU A 43 6.18 11.49 4.88
C GLU A 43 5.93 9.98 4.84
N THR A 44 4.99 9.52 4.01
CA THR A 44 4.71 8.09 3.84
C THR A 44 5.92 7.35 3.27
N ALA A 45 6.58 7.87 2.23
CA ALA A 45 7.75 7.22 1.68
C ALA A 45 8.93 7.20 2.66
N THR A 46 9.15 8.31 3.40
CA THR A 46 10.18 8.38 4.45
C THR A 46 9.93 7.33 5.51
N LEU A 47 8.70 7.19 5.99
CA LEU A 47 8.32 6.19 6.98
C LEU A 47 8.54 4.76 6.47
N LEU A 48 8.15 4.48 5.21
CA LEU A 48 8.34 3.16 4.60
C LEU A 48 9.83 2.82 4.40
N ASN A 49 10.69 3.80 4.13
CA ASN A 49 12.14 3.57 4.05
C ASN A 49 12.79 3.28 5.42
N GLN A 50 12.17 3.74 6.51
CA GLN A 50 12.63 3.52 7.87
C GLN A 50 12.15 2.18 8.46
N ASN A 51 11.20 1.50 7.80
CA ASN A 51 10.56 0.29 8.31
C ASN A 51 10.51 -0.79 7.21
N SER A 52 11.11 -1.96 7.48
CA SER A 52 11.13 -3.05 6.51
C SER A 52 9.87 -3.91 6.59
N PHE A 53 9.13 -4.00 5.47
CA PHE A 53 7.99 -4.92 5.29
C PHE A 53 8.22 -5.85 4.11
N LEU A 54 7.85 -7.13 4.25
CA LEU A 54 7.99 -8.12 3.19
C LEU A 54 6.96 -7.87 2.08
N ASN A 55 7.34 -8.17 0.83
CA ASN A 55 6.46 -8.13 -0.34
C ASN A 55 5.78 -6.77 -0.60
N LEU A 56 6.34 -5.67 -0.08
CA LEU A 56 5.75 -4.35 -0.19
C LEU A 56 6.24 -3.61 -1.45
N LYS A 57 5.29 -3.07 -2.21
CA LYS A 57 5.50 -2.19 -3.36
C LYS A 57 4.85 -0.83 -3.07
N TYR A 58 5.60 0.25 -3.22
CA TYR A 58 5.12 1.62 -2.98
C TYR A 58 4.93 2.37 -4.30
N PHE A 59 3.78 3.03 -4.44
CA PHE A 59 3.42 3.84 -5.60
C PHE A 59 2.92 5.21 -5.14
N ALA A 60 3.73 6.26 -5.34
CA ALA A 60 3.26 7.64 -5.25
C ALA A 60 2.53 8.00 -6.54
N VAL A 61 1.22 8.27 -6.45
CA VAL A 61 0.39 8.54 -7.64
C VAL A 61 0.26 10.03 -7.95
N THR A 62 0.13 10.33 -9.24
CA THR A 62 -0.12 11.68 -9.74
C THR A 62 -1.55 12.14 -9.47
N ALA A 63 -1.81 13.45 -9.64
CA ALA A 63 -3.12 14.05 -9.41
C ALA A 63 -4.28 13.37 -10.18
N GLU A 64 -3.99 12.82 -11.36
CA GLU A 64 -4.97 12.11 -12.18
C GLU A 64 -5.55 10.88 -11.48
N ASN A 65 -4.73 10.20 -10.68
CA ASN A 65 -5.05 8.99 -9.94
C ASN A 65 -5.34 9.23 -8.46
N ARG A 66 -5.36 10.49 -8.00
CA ARG A 66 -5.75 10.83 -6.63
C ARG A 66 -7.25 10.64 -6.40
N GLY A 67 -7.58 10.23 -5.18
CA GLY A 67 -8.94 9.91 -4.76
C GLY A 67 -9.15 8.41 -4.62
N LEU A 68 -9.90 8.01 -3.60
CA LEU A 68 -9.95 6.61 -3.14
C LEU A 68 -10.32 5.61 -4.24
N THR A 69 -11.31 5.91 -5.08
CA THR A 69 -11.72 5.03 -6.18
C THR A 69 -10.62 4.90 -7.24
N LYS A 70 -9.96 6.00 -7.59
CA LYS A 70 -8.91 5.99 -8.62
C LYS A 70 -7.64 5.29 -8.13
N GLN A 71 -7.23 5.55 -6.89
CA GLN A 71 -6.12 4.86 -6.24
C GLN A 71 -6.36 3.35 -6.20
N ARG A 72 -7.59 2.93 -5.87
CA ARG A 72 -7.95 1.51 -5.85
C ARG A 72 -7.86 0.88 -7.23
N ASN A 73 -8.43 1.54 -8.25
CA ASN A 73 -8.38 1.05 -9.63
C ASN A 73 -6.93 0.99 -10.15
N PHE A 74 -6.10 1.97 -9.80
CA PHE A 74 -4.67 1.93 -10.09
C PHE A 74 -4.01 0.71 -9.41
N GLY A 75 -4.33 0.46 -8.14
CA GLY A 75 -3.84 -0.72 -7.42
C GLY A 75 -4.26 -2.03 -8.06
N ILE A 76 -5.55 -2.17 -8.43
CA ILE A 76 -6.09 -3.36 -9.12
C ILE A 76 -5.37 -3.61 -10.44
N ALA A 77 -5.01 -2.56 -11.18
CA ALA A 77 -4.24 -2.69 -12.42
C ALA A 77 -2.76 -3.07 -12.20
N LYS A 78 -2.29 -3.19 -10.95
CA LYS A 78 -0.88 -3.46 -10.59
C LYS A 78 -0.69 -4.75 -9.81
N VAL A 79 -1.76 -5.42 -9.38
CA VAL A 79 -1.66 -6.70 -8.68
C VAL A 79 -1.13 -7.80 -9.59
N ASP A 80 -0.48 -8.79 -9.00
CA ASP A 80 -0.10 -10.02 -9.72
C ASP A 80 -1.34 -10.78 -10.22
N GLU A 81 -1.34 -11.20 -11.49
CA GLU A 81 -2.47 -11.91 -12.12
C GLU A 81 -2.80 -13.26 -11.43
N SER A 82 -1.83 -13.84 -10.73
CA SER A 82 -2.00 -15.09 -9.99
C SER A 82 -2.52 -14.91 -8.57
N SER A 83 -2.75 -13.65 -8.14
CA SER A 83 -3.32 -13.33 -6.84
C SER A 83 -4.85 -13.27 -6.89
N GLU A 84 -5.48 -13.81 -5.84
CA GLU A 84 -6.91 -13.65 -5.57
C GLU A 84 -7.22 -12.27 -4.97
#